data_AF-A0A5C8A499-F1
#
_entry.id   AF-A0A5C8A499-F1
#
_cell.length_a   1.000
_cell.length_b   1.000
_cell.length_c   1.000
_cell.angle_alpha   90.00
_cell.angle_beta   90.00
_cell.angle_gamma   90.00
#
_symmetry.space_group_name_H-M   'P 1'
#
loop_
_entity.id
_entity.type
_entity.pdbx_description
1 polymer ?
#
loop_
_entity_poly.entity_id
_entity_poly.type
_entity_poly.pdbx_seq_one_letter_code
_entity_poly.pdbx_strand_id
1 'polypeptide(L)'
;MEASRMNTKNLIKPMIACLLTAWLLPAHAYDPNNRAEYLAKIKEAEAYYKEKCEKVAGIKIYKTVPEVEGVLLMKVRPNRTDRELADPNWPGAAFGGEAYGDSYITSFLGYEHRATDANGVVSSVRGYINTDKRPGSLPGYRWVEVIDPKDGQRYRYTGSEKVVGKKDTSAYNVQLALKKNPNYDLDVYRWSLDKVPSPSKTQPRYAVTFEDLVIPEERALWVASSTVKVLDLKTNEVLGEMTRYAMSYIHAPRHSMPWLSHSICPEMNVTGYAHSTRKFVDEILIPKKEQ
;
A
#
# COMPACT_ATOMS: atom_id res chain seq x y z
N MET A 1 0.03 93.66 10.10
CA MET A 1 1.08 94.03 11.06
C MET A 1 0.76 93.33 12.37
N GLU A 2 1.63 92.41 12.77
CA GLU A 2 1.81 91.74 14.08
C GLU A 2 2.45 90.37 13.74
N ALA A 3 3.77 90.27 13.68
CA ALA A 3 4.73 90.16 14.79
C ALA A 3 4.77 88.75 15.43
N SER A 4 5.73 87.93 15.00
CA SER A 4 6.71 87.26 15.87
C SER A 4 7.60 86.32 15.03
N ARG A 5 8.91 86.57 14.91
CA ARG A 5 9.99 86.20 15.87
C ARG A 5 10.05 84.68 16.10
N MET A 6 11.18 83.98 16.08
CA MET A 6 12.58 84.32 15.83
C MET A 6 13.32 82.96 15.78
N ASN A 7 14.31 82.85 14.91
CA ASN A 7 15.19 81.70 14.76
C ASN A 7 16.36 81.82 15.77
N THR A 8 16.79 80.73 16.44
CA THR A 8 18.23 80.31 16.50
C THR A 8 18.49 79.08 17.40
N LYS A 9 18.98 78.02 16.73
CA LYS A 9 20.19 77.17 16.99
C LYS A 9 20.40 76.35 18.28
N ASN A 10 20.44 75.02 18.02
CA ASN A 10 21.38 73.96 18.45
C ASN A 10 21.53 73.55 19.92
N LEU A 11 21.22 72.26 20.19
CA LEU A 11 21.98 71.44 21.13
C LEU A 11 21.79 69.91 20.87
N ILE A 12 22.89 69.23 20.50
CA ILE A 12 23.37 67.88 20.88
C ILE A 12 22.45 66.63 20.75
N LYS A 13 22.92 65.63 19.97
CA LYS A 13 22.38 64.26 19.76
C LYS A 13 22.42 63.37 21.03
N PRO A 14 21.57 62.32 21.14
CA PRO A 14 22.05 60.96 20.80
C PRO A 14 21.03 60.08 20.05
N MET A 15 21.55 59.02 19.44
CA MET A 15 20.85 57.92 18.76
C MET A 15 19.73 57.30 19.62
N ILE A 16 18.58 56.98 19.00
CA ILE A 16 17.68 55.92 19.49
C ILE A 16 17.51 54.90 18.38
N ALA A 17 17.90 53.68 18.72
CA ALA A 17 18.01 52.51 17.89
C ALA A 17 16.65 51.90 17.52
N CYS A 18 16.65 51.15 16.42
CA CYS A 18 15.59 50.27 15.95
C CYS A 18 15.01 49.37 17.06
N LEU A 19 13.68 49.29 17.14
CA LEU A 19 12.98 48.17 17.74
C LEU A 19 11.99 47.61 16.71
N LEU A 20 12.53 46.83 15.77
CA LEU A 20 11.77 45.78 15.08
C LEU A 20 11.71 44.60 16.03
N THR A 21 10.73 44.58 16.94
CA THR A 21 10.42 43.36 17.70
C THR A 21 9.56 42.45 16.83
N ALA A 22 10.20 41.80 15.86
CA ALA A 22 9.68 40.56 15.30
C ALA A 22 9.60 39.57 16.47
N TRP A 23 8.38 39.25 16.91
CA TRP A 23 8.12 38.09 17.75
C TRP A 23 8.39 36.83 16.91
N LEU A 24 9.67 36.50 16.77
CA LEU A 24 10.11 35.15 16.48
C LEU A 24 9.89 34.37 17.77
N LEU A 25 8.69 33.80 17.94
CA LEU A 25 8.57 32.63 18.81
C LEU A 25 9.61 31.64 18.28
N PRO A 26 10.56 31.17 19.10
CA PRO A 26 11.37 30.04 18.68
C PRO A 26 10.37 28.92 18.41
N ALA A 27 10.28 28.47 17.17
CA ALA A 27 9.75 27.16 16.90
C ALA A 27 10.67 26.22 17.69
N HIS A 28 10.27 25.86 18.91
CA HIS A 28 10.96 24.83 19.66
C HIS A 28 10.90 23.60 18.77
N ALA A 29 12.03 23.33 18.11
CA ALA A 29 12.20 22.15 17.30
C ALA A 29 12.02 20.98 18.27
N TYR A 30 11.00 20.16 18.00
CA TYR A 30 10.68 18.98 18.79
C TYR A 30 11.95 18.14 19.02
N ASP A 31 12.30 17.88 20.28
CA ASP A 31 13.45 17.02 20.63
C ASP A 31 12.95 15.59 20.91
N PRO A 32 13.22 14.62 20.02
CA PRO A 32 12.79 13.25 20.24
C PRO A 32 13.47 12.54 21.41
N ASN A 33 14.58 13.07 21.91
CA ASN A 33 15.25 12.53 23.10
C ASN A 33 14.61 13.07 24.39
N ASN A 34 13.79 14.12 24.31
CA ASN A 34 13.00 14.59 25.42
C ASN A 34 11.78 13.66 25.60
N ARG A 35 11.86 12.80 26.62
CA ARG A 35 10.82 11.81 26.92
C ARG A 35 9.43 12.43 27.13
N ALA A 36 9.34 13.62 27.72
CA ALA A 36 8.05 14.26 27.97
C ALA A 36 7.40 14.76 26.67
N GLU A 37 8.18 15.41 25.81
CA GLU A 37 7.74 15.86 24.48
C GLU A 37 7.37 14.67 23.59
N TYR A 38 8.19 13.62 23.58
CA TYR A 38 7.90 12.38 22.86
C TYR A 38 6.57 11.75 23.28
N LEU A 39 6.36 11.56 24.59
CA LEU A 39 5.11 10.98 25.10
C LEU A 39 3.88 11.85 24.80
N ALA A 40 4.03 13.18 24.87
CA ALA A 40 2.96 14.11 24.50
C ALA A 40 2.60 13.98 23.01
N LYS A 41 3.60 13.88 22.13
CA LYS A 41 3.39 13.70 20.69
C LYS A 41 2.76 12.36 20.32
N ILE A 42 3.19 11.27 20.95
CA ILE A 42 2.56 9.97 20.73
C ILE A 42 1.10 10.00 21.18
N LYS A 43 0.79 10.59 22.33
CA LYS A 43 -0.60 10.71 22.81
C LYS A 43 -1.47 11.53 21.84
N GLU A 44 -0.93 12.60 21.27
CA GLU A 44 -1.60 13.40 20.22
C GLU A 44 -1.87 12.55 18.97
N ALA A 45 -0.86 11.82 18.48
CA ALA A 45 -0.97 10.94 17.32
C ALA A 45 -2.00 9.82 17.55
N GLU A 46 -1.97 9.17 18.71
CA GLU A 46 -2.93 8.11 19.09
C GLU A 46 -4.36 8.62 19.12
N ALA A 47 -4.59 9.82 19.68
CA ALA A 47 -5.91 10.43 19.72
C ALA A 47 -6.42 10.76 18.31
N TYR A 48 -5.59 11.36 17.47
CA TYR A 48 -5.92 11.64 16.07
C TYR A 48 -6.23 10.36 15.30
N TYR A 49 -5.33 9.38 15.38
CA TYR A 49 -5.47 8.09 14.70
C TYR A 49 -6.75 7.37 15.13
N LYS A 50 -7.03 7.29 16.44
CA LYS A 50 -8.26 6.67 16.96
C LYS A 50 -9.51 7.36 16.42
N GLU A 51 -9.54 8.70 16.44
CA GLU A 51 -10.66 9.45 15.88
C GLU A 51 -10.88 9.12 14.39
N LYS A 52 -9.80 9.08 13.60
CA LYS A 52 -9.89 8.75 12.17
C LYS A 52 -10.32 7.31 11.95
N CYS A 53 -9.85 6.37 12.75
CA CYS A 53 -10.30 4.98 12.68
C CYS A 53 -11.79 4.82 12.96
N GLU A 54 -12.33 5.57 13.92
CA GLU A 54 -13.74 5.50 14.32
C GLU A 54 -14.67 6.21 13.32
N LYS A 55 -14.23 7.32 12.72
CA LYS A 55 -15.10 8.21 11.93
C LYS A 55 -14.88 8.17 10.42
N VAL A 56 -13.69 7.79 9.96
CA VAL A 56 -13.27 7.97 8.56
C VAL A 56 -12.76 6.69 7.91
N ALA A 57 -11.89 5.94 8.59
CA ALA A 57 -11.36 4.70 8.08
C ALA A 57 -12.47 3.66 7.93
N GLY A 58 -12.32 2.75 6.97
CA GLY A 58 -13.30 1.69 6.79
C GLY A 58 -13.34 1.15 5.38
N ILE A 59 -14.07 0.05 5.25
CA ILE A 59 -14.38 -0.61 4.00
C ILE A 59 -15.86 -0.36 3.70
N LYS A 60 -16.15 0.15 2.52
CA LYS A 60 -17.51 0.31 2.00
C LYS A 60 -17.63 -0.48 0.72
N ILE A 61 -18.55 -1.44 0.69
CA ILE A 61 -18.88 -2.25 -0.48
C ILE A 61 -20.27 -1.84 -0.93
N TYR A 62 -20.37 -1.26 -2.13
CA TYR A 62 -21.63 -0.82 -2.70
C TYR A 62 -22.25 -1.91 -3.58
N LYS A 63 -21.42 -2.71 -4.23
CA LYS A 63 -21.85 -3.76 -5.15
C LYS A 63 -20.80 -4.85 -5.28
N THR A 64 -21.25 -6.09 -5.38
CA THR A 64 -20.40 -7.24 -5.68
C THR A 64 -20.72 -7.80 -7.06
N VAL A 65 -19.69 -8.18 -7.81
CA VAL A 65 -19.75 -8.70 -9.18
C VAL A 65 -19.10 -10.09 -9.20
N PRO A 66 -19.86 -11.15 -9.55
CA PRO A 66 -19.30 -12.48 -9.68
C PRO A 66 -18.61 -12.72 -11.02
N GLU A 67 -17.80 -13.78 -11.10
CA GLU A 67 -17.26 -14.35 -12.34
C GLU A 67 -16.37 -13.38 -13.15
N VAL A 68 -15.55 -12.58 -12.46
CA VAL A 68 -14.64 -11.62 -13.09
C VAL A 68 -13.37 -12.32 -13.59
N GLU A 69 -13.09 -12.22 -14.89
CA GLU A 69 -11.91 -12.86 -15.48
C GLU A 69 -10.63 -12.04 -15.31
N GLY A 70 -10.73 -10.72 -15.29
CA GLY A 70 -9.58 -9.83 -15.23
C GLY A 70 -9.94 -8.41 -14.83
N VAL A 71 -8.92 -7.70 -14.35
CA VAL A 71 -9.05 -6.34 -13.80
C VAL A 71 -8.00 -5.42 -14.41
N LEU A 72 -8.33 -4.14 -14.47
CA LEU A 72 -7.39 -3.07 -14.76
C LEU A 72 -6.83 -2.50 -13.45
N LEU A 73 -5.52 -2.58 -13.22
CA LEU A 73 -4.85 -1.78 -12.21
C LEU A 73 -4.45 -0.45 -12.87
N MET A 74 -5.14 0.63 -12.49
CA MET A 74 -4.82 1.97 -13.01
C MET A 74 -3.49 2.49 -12.46
N LYS A 75 -3.12 2.02 -11.26
CA LYS A 75 -1.85 2.32 -10.60
C LYS A 75 -1.31 1.05 -9.95
N VAL A 76 0.01 0.93 -9.93
CA VAL A 76 0.74 -0.11 -9.18
C VAL A 76 1.59 0.59 -8.14
N ARG A 77 1.63 0.05 -6.91
CA ARG A 77 2.49 0.61 -5.87
C ARG A 77 3.96 0.43 -6.27
N PRO A 78 4.76 1.50 -6.39
CA PRO A 78 6.13 1.39 -6.85
C PRO A 78 7.00 0.67 -5.83
N ASN A 79 8.07 0.02 -6.27
CA ASN A 79 9.05 -0.55 -5.34
C ASN A 79 9.56 0.51 -4.37
N ARG A 80 9.79 0.09 -3.13
CA ARG A 80 10.29 0.93 -2.04
C ARG A 80 11.61 0.41 -1.53
N THR A 81 12.39 1.30 -0.93
CA THR A 81 13.64 1.00 -0.22
C THR A 81 13.49 1.34 1.25
N ASP A 82 14.57 1.10 2.01
CA ASP A 82 14.67 1.49 3.41
C ASP A 82 14.51 2.99 3.60
N ARG A 83 14.86 3.80 2.60
CA ARG A 83 14.67 5.26 2.63
C ARG A 83 13.19 5.62 2.69
N GLU A 84 12.37 5.08 1.78
CA GLU A 84 10.92 5.34 1.80
C GLU A 84 10.29 4.82 3.09
N LEU A 85 10.74 3.67 3.59
CA LEU A 85 10.25 3.11 4.86
C LEU A 85 10.57 3.97 6.08
N ALA A 86 11.58 4.82 6.01
CA ALA A 86 12.00 5.73 7.07
C ALA A 86 11.51 7.18 6.86
N ASP A 87 10.88 7.49 5.73
CA ASP A 87 10.45 8.85 5.39
C ASP A 87 9.01 9.13 5.86
N PRO A 88 8.77 10.10 6.76
CA PRO A 88 7.42 10.44 7.21
C PRO A 88 6.49 10.86 6.08
N ASN A 89 7.04 11.44 5.02
CA ASN A 89 6.30 11.97 3.88
C ASN A 89 6.18 10.97 2.73
N TRP A 90 6.59 9.72 2.93
CA TRP A 90 6.43 8.70 1.90
C TRP A 90 4.95 8.49 1.56
N PRO A 91 4.54 8.67 0.28
CA PRO A 91 3.13 8.55 -0.10
C PRO A 91 2.53 7.18 0.26
N GLY A 92 3.23 6.09 -0.02
CA GLY A 92 2.76 4.71 0.19
C GLY A 92 2.70 4.25 1.66
N ALA A 93 3.01 5.12 2.62
CA ALA A 93 3.16 4.79 4.04
C ALA A 93 1.95 4.05 4.66
N ALA A 94 0.73 4.41 4.29
CA ALA A 94 -0.48 3.76 4.81
C ALA A 94 -0.58 2.26 4.45
N PHE A 95 0.12 1.84 3.40
CA PHE A 95 0.22 0.45 2.95
C PHE A 95 1.66 -0.06 3.03
N GLY A 96 2.47 0.43 3.97
CA GLY A 96 3.90 0.15 4.08
C GLY A 96 4.27 -1.34 3.99
N GLY A 97 3.43 -2.18 4.56
CA GLY A 97 3.56 -3.64 4.54
C GLY A 97 2.97 -4.41 3.35
N GLU A 98 2.32 -3.74 2.39
CA GLU A 98 1.72 -4.38 1.20
C GLU A 98 2.79 -4.89 0.20
N ALA A 99 2.39 -5.71 -0.76
CA ALA A 99 3.22 -6.03 -1.93
C ALA A 99 3.39 -4.80 -2.85
N TYR A 100 4.53 -4.73 -3.53
CA TYR A 100 4.91 -3.63 -4.44
C TYR A 100 5.36 -4.17 -5.79
N GLY A 101 5.38 -3.30 -6.81
CA GLY A 101 5.86 -3.62 -8.15
C GLY A 101 5.19 -4.87 -8.73
N ASP A 102 6.01 -5.77 -9.26
CA ASP A 102 5.54 -7.03 -9.85
C ASP A 102 4.87 -7.94 -8.83
N SER A 103 5.26 -7.90 -7.55
CA SER A 103 4.58 -8.67 -6.49
C SER A 103 3.17 -8.15 -6.21
N TYR A 104 2.94 -6.85 -6.36
CA TYR A 104 1.58 -6.28 -6.28
C TYR A 104 0.71 -6.84 -7.40
N ILE A 105 1.19 -6.82 -8.65
CA ILE A 105 0.47 -7.38 -9.81
C ILE A 105 0.25 -8.89 -9.63
N THR A 106 1.29 -9.62 -9.21
CA THR A 106 1.26 -11.07 -8.98
C THR A 106 0.21 -11.44 -7.94
N SER A 107 0.01 -10.60 -6.91
CA SER A 107 -1.02 -10.86 -5.91
C SER A 107 -2.43 -10.93 -6.51
N PHE A 108 -2.70 -10.26 -7.65
CA PHE A 108 -3.96 -10.35 -8.40
C PHE A 108 -4.08 -11.60 -9.27
N LEU A 109 -2.98 -12.25 -9.61
CA LEU A 109 -2.95 -13.49 -10.39
C LEU A 109 -2.90 -14.73 -9.49
N GLY A 110 -2.37 -14.59 -8.27
CA GLY A 110 -2.15 -15.68 -7.33
C GLY A 110 -3.42 -16.25 -6.71
N TYR A 111 -3.28 -17.46 -6.18
CA TYR A 111 -4.26 -18.23 -5.43
C TYR A 111 -4.19 -17.90 -3.95
N GLU A 112 -5.34 -17.76 -3.30
CA GLU A 112 -5.41 -17.66 -1.85
C GLU A 112 -5.54 -19.05 -1.21
N HIS A 113 -4.66 -19.31 -0.24
CA HIS A 113 -4.64 -20.53 0.55
C HIS A 113 -5.12 -20.25 1.97
N ARG A 114 -6.33 -20.70 2.29
CA ARG A 114 -6.89 -20.60 3.63
C ARG A 114 -6.48 -21.81 4.46
N ALA A 115 -6.28 -21.58 5.76
CA ALA A 115 -6.05 -22.67 6.71
C ALA A 115 -7.32 -23.53 6.82
N THR A 116 -7.13 -24.84 6.92
CA THR A 116 -8.20 -25.81 7.13
C THR A 116 -7.87 -26.61 8.37
N ASP A 117 -8.84 -26.78 9.26
CA ASP A 117 -8.65 -27.56 10.48
C ASP A 117 -8.63 -29.08 10.20
N ALA A 118 -8.39 -29.87 11.25
CA ALA A 118 -8.34 -31.33 11.16
C ALA A 118 -9.67 -31.97 10.67
N ASN A 119 -10.79 -31.25 10.77
CA ASN A 119 -12.12 -31.70 10.36
C ASN A 119 -12.48 -31.25 8.95
N GLY A 120 -11.57 -30.56 8.24
CA GLY A 120 -11.83 -30.05 6.89
C GLY A 120 -12.56 -28.71 6.86
N VAL A 121 -12.74 -28.02 8.00
CA VAL A 121 -13.40 -26.72 8.04
C VAL A 121 -12.43 -25.62 7.64
N VAL A 122 -12.80 -24.86 6.61
CA VAL A 122 -12.01 -23.73 6.13
C VAL A 122 -12.13 -22.56 7.10
N SER A 123 -10.99 -22.04 7.57
CA SER A 123 -10.93 -20.91 8.50
C SER A 123 -11.66 -19.69 7.96
N SER A 124 -12.44 -19.00 8.79
CA SER A 124 -13.08 -17.73 8.45
C SER A 124 -12.07 -16.59 8.20
N VAL A 125 -10.82 -16.74 8.68
CA VAL A 125 -9.71 -15.84 8.38
C VAL A 125 -9.24 -16.05 6.93
N ARG A 126 -9.08 -14.96 6.17
CA ARG A 126 -8.51 -14.97 4.83
C ARG A 126 -7.02 -15.34 4.92
N GLY A 127 -6.56 -16.22 4.03
CA GLY A 127 -5.22 -16.81 4.09
C GLY A 127 -4.14 -16.01 3.37
N TYR A 128 -2.98 -16.61 3.10
CA TYR A 128 -1.94 -15.97 2.28
C TYR A 128 -2.20 -16.18 0.79
N ILE A 129 -1.58 -15.37 -0.06
CA ILE A 129 -1.68 -15.50 -1.51
C ILE A 129 -0.33 -15.98 -2.04
N ASN A 130 -0.36 -16.98 -2.93
CA ASN A 130 0.83 -17.46 -3.61
C ASN A 130 0.50 -17.85 -5.06
N THR A 131 1.52 -18.15 -5.85
CA THR A 131 1.36 -18.49 -7.27
C THR A 131 1.12 -19.98 -7.51
N ASP A 132 1.35 -20.82 -6.49
CA ASP A 132 1.16 -22.26 -6.61
C ASP A 132 -0.32 -22.66 -6.48
N LYS A 133 -0.78 -23.54 -7.34
CA LYS A 133 -2.15 -24.03 -7.32
C LYS A 133 -2.26 -25.22 -6.37
N ARG A 134 -3.08 -25.10 -5.32
CA ARG A 134 -3.41 -26.21 -4.41
C ARG A 134 -4.90 -26.55 -4.44
N PRO A 135 -5.28 -27.82 -4.20
CA PRO A 135 -6.67 -28.18 -3.99
C PRO A 135 -7.34 -27.29 -2.93
N GLY A 136 -8.53 -26.77 -3.23
CA GLY A 136 -9.29 -25.90 -2.32
C GLY A 136 -8.86 -24.43 -2.26
N SER A 137 -7.86 -24.01 -3.04
CA SER A 137 -7.43 -22.61 -3.10
C SER A 137 -8.43 -21.75 -3.86
N LEU A 138 -8.59 -20.49 -3.45
CA LEU A 138 -9.42 -19.52 -4.17
C LEU A 138 -8.59 -18.87 -5.29
N PRO A 139 -9.06 -18.85 -6.55
CA PRO A 139 -8.23 -18.39 -7.66
C PRO A 139 -8.00 -16.88 -7.70
N GLY A 140 -6.92 -16.51 -8.40
CA GLY A 140 -6.68 -15.17 -8.90
C GLY A 140 -7.55 -14.78 -10.10
N TYR A 141 -7.37 -13.57 -10.57
CA TYR A 141 -7.81 -13.19 -11.90
C TYR A 141 -6.97 -13.91 -12.95
N ARG A 142 -7.57 -14.24 -14.09
CA ARG A 142 -6.88 -14.92 -15.20
C ARG A 142 -5.83 -14.02 -15.85
N TRP A 143 -6.09 -12.72 -15.84
CA TRP A 143 -5.20 -11.70 -16.34
C TRP A 143 -5.41 -10.39 -15.60
N VAL A 144 -4.36 -9.57 -15.58
CA VAL A 144 -4.38 -8.21 -15.03
C VAL A 144 -3.88 -7.27 -16.11
N GLU A 145 -4.58 -6.19 -16.37
CA GLU A 145 -4.01 -5.13 -17.21
C GLU A 145 -3.52 -3.98 -16.33
N VAL A 146 -2.40 -3.38 -16.72
CA VAL A 146 -1.77 -2.27 -16.00
C VAL A 146 -1.49 -1.15 -16.98
N ILE A 147 -1.75 0.09 -16.58
CA ILE A 147 -1.27 1.28 -17.27
C ILE A 147 0.17 1.52 -16.79
N ASP A 148 1.16 1.32 -17.67
CA ASP A 148 2.56 1.52 -17.33
C ASP A 148 2.82 3.03 -17.22
N PRO A 149 3.25 3.53 -16.05
CA PRO A 149 3.42 4.96 -15.83
C PRO A 149 4.57 5.55 -16.66
N LYS A 150 5.47 4.73 -17.22
CA LYS A 150 6.64 5.22 -17.98
C LYS A 150 6.26 5.69 -19.38
N ASP A 151 5.31 5.01 -20.01
CA ASP A 151 4.92 5.29 -21.40
C ASP A 151 3.40 5.52 -21.57
N GLY A 152 2.61 5.35 -20.52
CA GLY A 152 1.15 5.47 -20.53
C GLY A 152 0.45 4.33 -21.28
N GLN A 153 1.19 3.31 -21.74
CA GLN A 153 0.65 2.19 -22.49
C GLN A 153 0.07 1.13 -21.55
N ARG A 154 -0.89 0.36 -22.06
CA ARG A 154 -1.52 -0.71 -21.31
C ARG A 154 -0.90 -2.05 -21.66
N TYR A 155 -0.52 -2.79 -20.63
CA TYR A 155 0.04 -4.13 -20.76
C TYR A 155 -0.82 -5.14 -20.03
N ARG A 156 -0.96 -6.33 -20.61
CA ARG A 156 -1.59 -7.48 -19.98
C ARG A 156 -0.53 -8.36 -19.33
N TYR A 157 -0.80 -8.70 -18.09
CA TYR A 157 -0.01 -9.56 -17.23
C TYR A 157 -0.76 -10.86 -16.98
N THR A 158 -0.05 -11.99 -17.10
CA THR A 158 -0.55 -13.34 -16.83
C THR A 158 0.49 -14.15 -16.08
N GLY A 159 0.04 -15.07 -15.22
CA GLY A 159 0.93 -16.05 -14.59
C GLY A 159 1.10 -17.27 -15.48
N SER A 160 2.32 -17.77 -15.63
CA SER A 160 2.58 -19.04 -16.30
C SER A 160 3.72 -19.82 -15.66
N GLU A 161 3.66 -21.14 -15.74
CA GLU A 161 4.78 -22.02 -15.35
C GLU A 161 5.72 -22.20 -16.55
N LYS A 162 6.99 -21.83 -16.39
CA LYS A 162 8.02 -22.00 -17.41
C LYS A 162 8.97 -23.12 -17.02
N VAL A 163 9.33 -23.96 -17.97
CA VAL A 163 10.41 -24.93 -17.78
C VAL A 163 11.73 -24.17 -17.68
N VAL A 164 12.41 -24.28 -16.54
CA VAL A 164 13.71 -23.63 -16.29
C VAL A 164 14.86 -24.63 -16.23
N GLY A 165 14.58 -25.93 -16.32
CA GLY A 165 15.59 -26.97 -16.34
C GLY A 165 15.00 -28.35 -16.20
N LYS A 166 15.88 -29.33 -16.04
CA LYS A 166 15.54 -30.74 -15.80
C LYS A 166 16.06 -31.16 -14.43
N LYS A 167 15.32 -32.04 -13.76
CA LYS A 167 15.72 -32.69 -12.51
C LYS A 167 16.94 -33.58 -12.79
N ASP A 168 17.88 -33.63 -11.85
CA ASP A 168 19.04 -34.50 -11.92
C ASP A 168 18.62 -35.97 -11.80
N THR A 169 18.80 -36.75 -12.88
CA THR A 169 18.44 -38.17 -12.93
C THR A 169 19.37 -39.06 -12.10
N SER A 170 20.51 -38.56 -11.65
CA SER A 170 21.39 -39.26 -10.72
C SER A 170 20.91 -39.19 -9.26
N ALA A 171 20.06 -38.21 -8.94
CA ALA A 171 19.53 -38.05 -7.59
C ALA A 171 18.64 -39.23 -7.19
N TYR A 172 18.88 -39.79 -6.00
CA TYR A 172 18.17 -40.97 -5.49
C TYR A 172 16.64 -40.84 -5.56
N ASN A 173 16.09 -39.70 -5.15
CA ASN A 173 14.65 -39.46 -5.18
C ASN A 173 14.06 -39.43 -6.59
N VAL A 174 14.82 -38.94 -7.58
CA VAL A 174 14.41 -38.90 -9.00
C VAL A 174 14.46 -40.30 -9.60
N GLN A 175 15.50 -41.08 -9.28
CA GLN A 175 15.58 -42.49 -9.69
C GLN A 175 14.44 -43.33 -9.11
N LEU A 176 14.08 -43.11 -7.83
CA LEU A 176 12.93 -43.76 -7.22
C LEU A 176 11.62 -43.39 -7.93
N ALA A 177 11.43 -42.11 -8.29
CA ALA A 177 10.24 -41.67 -9.01
C ALA A 177 10.16 -42.28 -10.41
N LEU A 178 11.27 -42.30 -11.16
CA LEU A 178 11.36 -42.93 -12.48
C LEU A 178 11.11 -44.45 -12.44
N LYS A 179 11.60 -45.14 -11.40
CA LYS A 179 11.32 -46.57 -11.21
C LYS A 179 9.83 -46.84 -10.97
N LYS A 180 9.13 -45.94 -10.28
CA LYS A 180 7.69 -46.05 -10.03
C LYS A 180 6.85 -45.65 -11.25
N ASN A 181 7.30 -44.66 -12.00
CA ASN A 181 6.66 -44.16 -13.20
C ASN A 181 7.73 -43.80 -14.25
N PRO A 182 7.89 -44.60 -15.31
CA PRO A 182 8.84 -44.30 -16.39
C PRO A 182 8.56 -42.98 -17.11
N ASN A 183 7.32 -42.47 -17.06
CA ASN A 183 6.91 -41.19 -17.64
C ASN A 183 6.92 -40.05 -16.60
N TYR A 184 7.73 -40.18 -15.53
CA TYR A 184 7.86 -39.13 -14.53
C TYR A 184 8.36 -37.83 -15.14
N ASP A 185 7.63 -36.74 -14.91
CA ASP A 185 8.01 -35.43 -15.43
C ASP A 185 9.30 -34.94 -14.78
N LEU A 186 10.35 -34.84 -15.61
CA LEU A 186 11.67 -34.37 -15.21
C LEU A 186 11.80 -32.84 -15.32
N ASP A 187 10.81 -32.12 -15.84
CA ASP A 187 10.87 -30.68 -15.91
C ASP A 187 10.84 -30.04 -14.52
N VAL A 188 11.64 -28.99 -14.38
CA VAL A 188 11.62 -28.07 -13.25
C VAL A 188 10.91 -26.82 -13.73
N TYR A 189 9.74 -26.57 -13.16
CA TYR A 189 8.95 -25.40 -13.47
C TYR A 189 9.26 -24.25 -12.51
N ARG A 190 9.20 -23.03 -13.04
CA ARG A 190 9.21 -21.81 -12.25
C ARG A 190 8.11 -20.90 -12.76
N TRP A 191 7.35 -20.37 -11.82
CA TRP A 191 6.35 -19.37 -12.12
C TRP A 191 6.98 -18.09 -12.70
N SER A 192 6.36 -17.55 -13.72
CA SER A 192 6.74 -16.34 -14.45
C SER A 192 5.56 -15.39 -14.55
N LEU A 193 5.86 -14.09 -14.37
CA LEU A 193 4.94 -13.00 -14.66
C LEU A 193 5.16 -12.57 -16.12
N ASP A 194 4.32 -13.06 -17.02
CA ASP A 194 4.42 -12.72 -18.44
C ASP A 194 3.76 -11.36 -18.69
N LYS A 195 4.45 -10.47 -19.42
CA LYS A 195 3.97 -9.13 -19.81
C LYS A 195 3.88 -9.05 -21.34
N VAL A 196 2.71 -8.70 -21.85
CA VAL A 196 2.47 -8.45 -23.29
C VAL A 196 1.68 -7.16 -23.48
N PRO A 197 1.78 -6.47 -24.64
CA PRO A 197 0.88 -5.37 -24.97
C PRO A 197 -0.59 -5.79 -24.79
N SER A 198 -1.45 -4.89 -24.33
CA SER A 198 -2.88 -5.20 -24.15
C SER A 198 -3.47 -5.70 -25.48
N PRO A 199 -4.14 -6.87 -25.50
CA PRO A 199 -4.65 -7.47 -26.73
C PRO A 199 -5.90 -6.76 -27.29
N SER A 200 -6.46 -5.80 -26.55
CA SER A 200 -7.60 -4.99 -27.01
C SER A 200 -7.28 -3.51 -26.88
N LYS A 201 -7.87 -2.69 -27.75
CA LYS A 201 -7.85 -1.22 -27.60
C LYS A 201 -8.78 -0.77 -26.46
N THR A 202 -9.89 -1.46 -26.24
CA THR A 202 -10.84 -1.15 -25.17
C THR A 202 -10.28 -1.54 -23.80
N GLN A 203 -10.42 -0.66 -22.82
CA GLN A 203 -10.03 -0.96 -21.45
C GLN A 203 -10.93 -2.05 -20.82
N PRO A 204 -10.41 -2.82 -19.85
CA PRO A 204 -11.23 -3.70 -19.02
C PRO A 204 -12.36 -2.93 -18.34
N ARG A 205 -13.51 -3.57 -18.14
CA ARG A 205 -14.67 -2.95 -17.49
C ARG A 205 -14.38 -2.57 -16.04
N TYR A 206 -13.74 -3.45 -15.30
CA TYR A 206 -13.50 -3.24 -13.87
C TYR A 206 -12.07 -2.78 -13.63
N ALA A 207 -11.94 -1.75 -12.80
CA ALA A 207 -10.65 -1.15 -12.49
C ALA A 207 -10.44 -0.99 -10.98
N VAL A 208 -9.17 -1.05 -10.59
CA VAL A 208 -8.70 -0.79 -9.22
C VAL A 208 -7.72 0.36 -9.30
N THR A 209 -7.88 1.32 -8.40
CA THR A 209 -6.98 2.46 -8.25
C THR A 209 -6.82 2.80 -6.78
N PHE A 210 -5.82 3.62 -6.47
CA PHE A 210 -5.63 4.15 -5.13
C PHE A 210 -5.16 5.61 -5.16
N GLU A 211 -5.36 6.27 -4.03
CA GLU A 211 -4.93 7.63 -3.76
C GLU A 211 -4.19 7.63 -2.42
N ASP A 212 -2.90 7.90 -2.48
CA ASP A 212 -2.03 8.01 -1.32
C ASP A 212 -1.99 9.49 -0.89
N LEU A 213 -2.45 9.77 0.34
CA LEU A 213 -2.61 11.14 0.84
C LEU A 213 -1.37 11.55 1.66
N VAL A 214 -0.74 12.66 1.28
CA VAL A 214 0.41 13.25 2.01
C VAL A 214 -0.03 14.58 2.63
N ILE A 215 -0.70 14.48 3.77
CA ILE A 215 -1.25 15.63 4.51
C ILE A 215 -0.22 16.07 5.55
N PRO A 216 0.35 17.29 5.48
CA PRO A 216 1.43 17.73 6.37
C PRO A 216 1.12 17.58 7.87
N GLU A 217 -0.11 17.88 8.27
CA GLU A 217 -0.57 17.78 9.66
C GLU A 217 -0.58 16.32 10.15
N GLU A 218 -0.95 15.38 9.28
CA GLU A 218 -0.88 13.94 9.59
C GLU A 218 0.57 13.45 9.65
N ARG A 219 1.40 13.90 8.71
CA ARG A 219 2.82 13.49 8.64
C ARG A 219 3.62 14.02 9.82
N ALA A 220 3.27 15.19 10.35
CA ALA A 220 3.83 15.70 11.61
C ALA A 220 3.53 14.79 12.82
N LEU A 221 2.46 14.00 12.77
CA LEU A 221 2.08 13.00 13.77
C LEU A 221 2.49 11.57 13.40
N TRP A 222 3.21 11.37 12.29
CA TRP A 222 3.51 10.04 11.75
C TRP A 222 2.26 9.19 11.50
N VAL A 223 1.20 9.86 11.08
CA VAL A 223 -0.03 9.26 10.58
C VAL A 223 -0.04 9.38 9.06
N ALA A 224 -0.44 8.32 8.37
CA ALA A 224 -0.59 8.28 6.93
C ALA A 224 -1.96 7.72 6.57
N SER A 225 -2.54 8.21 5.48
CA SER A 225 -3.82 7.74 4.96
C SER A 225 -3.76 7.44 3.46
N SER A 226 -4.55 6.45 3.02
CA SER A 226 -4.66 6.08 1.61
C SER A 226 -6.02 5.44 1.35
N THR A 227 -6.60 5.71 0.18
CA THR A 227 -7.90 5.18 -0.24
C THR A 227 -7.74 4.33 -1.49
N VAL A 228 -8.20 3.08 -1.43
CA VAL A 228 -8.32 2.17 -2.58
C VAL A 228 -9.76 2.23 -3.08
N LYS A 229 -9.96 2.28 -4.41
CA LYS A 229 -11.28 2.29 -5.05
C LYS A 229 -11.37 1.19 -6.10
N VAL A 230 -12.53 0.57 -6.17
CA VAL A 230 -12.92 -0.37 -7.23
C VAL A 230 -14.02 0.27 -8.06
N LEU A 231 -13.85 0.26 -9.38
CA LEU A 231 -14.66 1.03 -10.32
C LEU A 231 -15.27 0.12 -11.40
N ASP A 232 -16.48 0.43 -11.84
CA ASP A 232 -17.04 -0.04 -13.11
C ASP A 232 -16.92 1.08 -14.14
N LEU A 233 -15.94 0.96 -15.05
CA LEU A 233 -15.64 1.95 -16.08
C LEU A 233 -16.72 2.00 -17.18
N LYS A 234 -17.62 1.02 -17.24
CA LYS A 234 -18.74 1.07 -18.20
C LYS A 234 -19.86 1.96 -17.67
N THR A 235 -20.12 1.92 -16.37
CA THR A 235 -21.21 2.70 -15.73
C THR A 235 -20.71 3.95 -15.01
N ASN A 236 -19.39 4.13 -14.88
CA ASN A 236 -18.73 5.15 -14.07
C ASN A 236 -19.14 5.10 -12.59
N GLU A 237 -19.42 3.90 -12.07
CA GLU A 237 -19.80 3.68 -10.68
C GLU A 237 -18.58 3.30 -9.83
N VAL A 238 -18.58 3.75 -8.57
CA VAL A 238 -17.69 3.21 -7.53
C VAL A 238 -18.38 1.98 -6.95
N LEU A 239 -17.75 0.81 -7.09
CA LEU A 239 -18.26 -0.47 -6.58
C LEU A 239 -17.88 -0.69 -5.11
N GLY A 240 -16.77 -0.10 -4.68
CA GLY A 240 -16.40 -0.02 -3.28
C GLY A 240 -15.16 0.83 -3.05
N GLU A 241 -14.97 1.23 -1.80
CA GLU A 241 -13.82 2.00 -1.35
C GLU A 241 -13.31 1.49 0.00
N MET A 242 -11.98 1.47 0.16
CA MET A 242 -11.31 1.18 1.43
C MET A 242 -10.41 2.34 1.76
N THR A 243 -10.71 3.05 2.85
CA THR A 243 -9.82 4.08 3.40
C THR A 243 -9.07 3.50 4.59
N ARG A 244 -7.74 3.49 4.48
CA ARG A 244 -6.82 3.00 5.50
C ARG A 244 -6.06 4.16 6.12
N TYR A 245 -5.91 4.12 7.43
CA TYR A 245 -4.93 4.90 8.17
C TYR A 245 -3.84 3.96 8.71
N ALA A 246 -2.62 4.47 8.76
CA ALA A 246 -1.52 3.85 9.48
C ALA A 246 -0.87 4.88 10.41
N MET A 247 -0.55 4.49 11.62
CA MET A 247 0.20 5.31 12.58
C MET A 247 1.48 4.58 12.94
N SER A 248 2.61 5.27 12.85
CA SER A 248 3.89 4.74 13.26
C SER A 248 4.39 5.37 14.56
N TYR A 249 5.11 4.57 15.35
CA TYR A 249 5.76 5.01 16.58
C TYR A 249 7.20 5.39 16.24
N ILE A 250 7.46 6.66 16.05
CA ILE A 250 8.79 7.15 15.70
C ILE A 250 9.49 7.63 16.94
N HIS A 251 10.81 7.49 16.98
CA HIS A 251 11.72 7.84 18.07
C HIS A 251 11.91 6.76 19.14
N ALA A 252 11.37 5.57 18.94
CA ALA A 252 11.83 4.39 19.67
C ALA A 252 13.21 3.98 19.12
N PRO A 253 14.31 4.01 19.92
CA PRO A 253 15.68 3.76 19.47
C PRO A 253 15.96 2.38 18.83
N ARG A 254 14.93 1.52 18.68
CA ARG A 254 15.00 0.14 18.21
C ARG A 254 14.26 -0.12 16.89
N HIS A 255 13.59 0.87 16.30
CA HIS A 255 12.80 0.70 15.08
C HIS A 255 13.33 1.59 13.94
N SER A 256 14.11 1.00 13.04
CA SER A 256 14.68 1.71 11.86
C SER A 256 13.71 1.84 10.68
N MET A 257 12.62 1.07 10.67
CA MET A 257 11.64 1.00 9.58
C MET A 257 10.22 1.25 10.11
N PRO A 258 9.85 2.50 10.38
CA PRO A 258 8.61 2.86 11.05
C PRO A 258 7.35 2.40 10.32
N TRP A 259 7.33 2.50 8.99
CA TRP A 259 6.18 2.07 8.19
C TRP A 259 6.09 0.54 8.02
N LEU A 260 6.93 -0.24 8.69
CA LEU A 260 6.75 -1.70 8.87
C LEU A 260 6.25 -2.08 10.28
N SER A 261 6.41 -1.18 11.26
CA SER A 261 6.00 -1.38 12.66
C SER A 261 4.84 -0.45 13.02
N HIS A 262 3.88 -0.29 12.10
CA HIS A 262 2.75 0.63 12.23
C HIS A 262 1.50 -0.08 12.77
N SER A 263 0.64 0.66 13.46
CA SER A 263 -0.76 0.28 13.65
C SER A 263 -1.55 0.64 12.39
N ILE A 264 -2.48 -0.21 11.96
CA ILE A 264 -3.34 0.05 10.79
C ILE A 264 -4.82 -0.08 11.13
N CYS A 265 -5.65 0.71 10.46
CA CYS A 265 -7.10 0.58 10.51
C CYS A 265 -7.71 0.92 9.15
N PRO A 266 -8.77 0.23 8.70
CA PRO A 266 -9.38 -0.91 9.37
C PRO A 266 -8.46 -2.13 9.34
N GLU A 267 -8.55 -2.95 10.38
CA GLU A 267 -7.99 -4.30 10.35
C GLU A 267 -8.89 -5.17 9.48
N MET A 268 -8.27 -5.97 8.62
CA MET A 268 -8.99 -6.98 7.84
C MET A 268 -8.82 -8.33 8.53
N ASN A 269 -9.82 -9.20 8.42
CA ASN A 269 -9.75 -10.56 8.98
C ASN A 269 -8.86 -11.47 8.09
N VAL A 270 -7.53 -11.25 8.16
CA VAL A 270 -6.52 -11.82 7.25
C VAL A 270 -5.30 -12.30 8.04
N THR A 271 -4.57 -13.30 7.53
CA THR A 271 -3.33 -13.78 8.17
C THR A 271 -2.11 -12.87 7.98
N GLY A 272 -2.24 -11.79 7.20
CA GLY A 272 -1.18 -10.80 6.97
C GLY A 272 -1.64 -9.66 6.06
N TYR A 273 -0.97 -8.51 6.14
CA TYR A 273 -1.35 -7.28 5.42
C TYR A 273 -0.68 -7.09 4.05
N ALA A 274 0.15 -8.05 3.61
CA ALA A 274 0.87 -7.98 2.34
C ALA A 274 -0.03 -7.93 1.09
N HIS A 275 -1.30 -8.32 1.22
CA HIS A 275 -2.24 -8.42 0.10
C HIS A 275 -3.60 -7.78 0.41
N SER A 276 -3.62 -6.76 1.28
CA SER A 276 -4.88 -6.14 1.73
C SER A 276 -5.73 -5.60 0.58
N THR A 277 -5.13 -4.91 -0.39
CA THR A 277 -5.83 -4.38 -1.56
C THR A 277 -6.43 -5.51 -2.37
N ARG A 278 -5.67 -6.58 -2.67
CA ARG A 278 -6.20 -7.75 -3.39
C ARG A 278 -7.41 -8.35 -2.66
N LYS A 279 -7.30 -8.55 -1.34
CA LYS A 279 -8.36 -9.17 -0.55
C LYS A 279 -9.62 -8.33 -0.49
N PHE A 280 -9.48 -7.02 -0.38
CA PHE A 280 -10.59 -6.07 -0.45
C PHE A 280 -11.26 -6.12 -1.82
N VAL A 281 -10.47 -6.14 -2.89
CA VAL A 281 -11.00 -6.23 -4.26
C VAL A 281 -11.79 -7.53 -4.46
N ASP A 282 -11.35 -8.66 -3.91
CA ASP A 282 -12.08 -9.95 -4.03
C ASP A 282 -13.47 -9.94 -3.38
N GLU A 283 -13.75 -9.05 -2.42
CA GLU A 283 -15.08 -8.90 -1.82
C GLU A 283 -16.06 -8.16 -2.77
N ILE A 284 -15.52 -7.47 -3.77
CA ILE A 284 -16.25 -6.66 -4.75
C ILE A 284 -16.26 -7.34 -6.12
N LEU A 285 -15.13 -7.85 -6.59
CA LEU A 285 -14.97 -8.51 -7.88
C LEU A 285 -14.54 -9.95 -7.60
N ILE A 286 -15.48 -10.87 -7.62
CA ILE A 286 -15.18 -12.26 -7.30
C ILE A 286 -14.51 -12.89 -8.52
N PRO A 287 -13.26 -13.38 -8.40
CA PRO A 287 -12.58 -14.02 -9.52
C PRO A 287 -13.36 -15.23 -10.02
N LYS A 288 -13.39 -15.37 -11.35
CA LYS A 288 -14.02 -16.53 -12.01
C LYS A 288 -13.37 -17.83 -11.54
N LYS A 289 -14.20 -18.81 -11.14
CA LYS A 289 -13.71 -20.13 -10.76
C LYS A 289 -13.01 -20.82 -11.94
N GLU A 290 -12.05 -21.66 -11.62
CA GLU A 290 -11.50 -22.58 -12.62
C GLU A 290 -12.55 -23.65 -12.94
N GLN A 291 -12.68 -23.98 -14.22
CA GLN A 291 -13.53 -25.07 -14.71
C GLN A 291 -12.83 -26.41 -14.54
#